data_AF-A0A1F9MZ90-F1
#
_entry.id   AF-A0A1F9MZ90-F1
#
_cell.length_a   1.000
_cell.length_b   1.000
_cell.length_c   1.000
_cell.angle_alpha   90.00
_cell.angle_beta   90.00
_cell.angle_gamma   90.00
#
_symmetry.space_group_name_H-M   'P 1'
#
loop_
_entity.id
_entity.type
_entity.pdbx_description
1 polymer ?
#
loop_
_entity_poly.entity_id
_entity_poly.type
_entity_poly.pdbx_seq_one_letter_code
_entity_poly.pdbx_strand_id
1 'polypeptide(L)'
;MLDLHGHLDAFGDEPDEMIGLTALGGFVKQSSVLNDVALNRYGISNDLRLNGTRYGRRFSERYFDATYNFCLTHEGHLIASLGFDVDMDDGTMTIWQLQGKKGASDALRPIKWERALVHHAVCWARAHEFSEVAMASVDNVSWARQHGHLQRDRGGMLYDVTARRSGFTRGNDGYWFLQLDIPCRAAPT
;
A
#
# COMPACT_ATOMS: atom_id res chain seq x y z
N MET A 1 -19.68 -17.50 -6.89
CA MET A 1 -18.23 -17.25 -6.98
C MET A 1 -18.09 -16.10 -7.96
N LEU A 2 -17.86 -14.89 -7.46
CA LEU A 2 -17.69 -13.71 -8.33
C LEU A 2 -16.41 -13.91 -9.14
N ASP A 3 -16.47 -13.60 -10.43
CA ASP A 3 -15.31 -13.65 -11.34
C ASP A 3 -14.34 -12.52 -10.99
N LEU A 4 -13.52 -12.76 -9.95
CA LEU A 4 -12.54 -11.80 -9.47
C LEU A 4 -11.39 -11.59 -10.46
N HIS A 5 -11.20 -12.49 -11.44
CA HIS A 5 -10.20 -12.29 -12.49
C HIS A 5 -10.56 -11.06 -13.36
N GLY A 6 -11.85 -10.90 -13.70
CA GLY A 6 -12.32 -9.70 -14.40
C GLY A 6 -12.22 -8.39 -13.60
N HIS A 7 -12.22 -8.47 -12.26
CA HIS A 7 -12.04 -7.29 -11.38
C HIS A 7 -10.58 -6.87 -11.23
N LEU A 8 -9.63 -7.80 -11.31
CA LEU A 8 -8.21 -7.47 -11.33
C LEU A 8 -7.77 -6.89 -12.68
N ASP A 9 -8.44 -7.25 -13.78
CA ASP A 9 -8.30 -6.56 -15.07
C ASP A 9 -8.86 -5.12 -15.01
N ALA A 10 -9.78 -4.86 -14.08
CA ALA A 10 -10.31 -3.53 -13.77
C ALA A 10 -9.51 -2.79 -12.70
N PHE A 11 -8.27 -3.21 -12.38
CA PHE A 11 -7.33 -2.43 -11.57
C PHE A 11 -7.06 -1.10 -12.30
N GLY A 12 -7.93 -0.12 -12.04
CA GLY A 12 -8.22 0.95 -12.98
C GLY A 12 -7.03 1.84 -13.28
N ASP A 13 -6.87 2.19 -14.56
CA ASP A 13 -5.85 3.14 -15.02
C ASP A 13 -6.15 4.58 -14.56
N GLU A 14 -7.40 4.86 -14.14
CA GLU A 14 -7.80 6.18 -13.69
C GLU A 14 -7.36 6.46 -12.24
N PRO A 15 -6.64 7.57 -11.99
CA PRO A 15 -6.25 7.96 -10.66
C PRO A 15 -7.47 8.31 -9.81
N ASP A 16 -7.47 7.89 -8.54
CA ASP A 16 -8.44 8.39 -7.57
C ASP A 16 -8.01 9.78 -7.10
N GLU A 17 -8.47 10.81 -7.83
CA GLU A 17 -8.17 12.21 -7.53
C GLU A 17 -8.86 12.71 -6.25
N MET A 18 -9.90 12.00 -5.77
CA MET A 18 -10.61 12.35 -4.54
C MET A 18 -9.87 11.93 -3.27
N ILE A 19 -8.84 11.10 -3.41
CA ILE A 19 -8.13 10.50 -2.27
C ILE A 19 -7.36 11.53 -1.43
N GLY A 20 -6.90 12.63 -2.03
CA GLY A 20 -6.11 13.65 -1.35
C GLY A 20 -6.84 14.26 -0.15
N LEU A 21 -8.09 14.70 -0.35
CA LEU A 21 -8.90 15.26 0.73
C LEU A 21 -9.55 14.19 1.60
N THR A 22 -10.10 13.14 1.00
CA THR A 22 -10.93 12.17 1.73
C THR A 22 -10.10 11.15 2.49
N ALA A 23 -9.00 10.66 1.91
CA ALA A 23 -8.18 9.62 2.52
C ALA A 23 -6.98 10.18 3.28
N LEU A 24 -6.27 11.21 2.78
CA LEU A 24 -5.04 11.68 3.42
C LEU A 24 -5.26 12.67 4.58
N GLY A 25 -6.41 13.35 4.65
CA GLY A 25 -6.71 14.32 5.70
C GLY A 25 -6.52 13.76 7.12
N GLY A 26 -6.96 12.51 7.36
CA GLY A 26 -6.76 11.80 8.64
C GLY A 26 -5.31 11.41 8.95
N PHE A 27 -4.40 11.53 7.97
CA PHE A 27 -2.99 11.17 8.08
C PHE A 27 -2.04 12.38 8.07
N VAL A 28 -2.56 13.60 8.01
CA VAL A 28 -1.75 14.82 8.20
C VAL A 28 -1.14 14.81 9.61
N LYS A 29 0.15 15.18 9.71
CA LYS A 29 0.82 15.29 11.01
C LYS A 29 0.31 16.55 11.73
N GLN A 30 0.11 16.44 13.04
CA GLN A 30 -0.38 17.57 13.86
C GLN A 30 0.51 18.82 13.77
N SER A 31 1.82 18.64 13.53
CA SER A 31 2.78 19.72 13.35
C SER A 31 2.78 20.35 11.95
N SER A 32 1.93 19.87 11.04
CA SER A 32 1.91 20.28 9.65
C SER A 32 0.66 21.07 9.32
N VAL A 33 0.85 22.19 8.62
CA VAL A 33 -0.23 23.02 8.11
C VAL A 33 -0.38 22.71 6.62
N LEU A 34 -1.25 21.74 6.30
CA LEU A 34 -1.71 21.51 4.93
C LEU A 34 -3.16 21.96 4.84
N ASN A 35 -3.42 22.94 3.99
CA ASN A 35 -4.79 23.31 3.64
C ASN A 35 -5.33 22.38 2.54
N ASP A 36 -6.63 22.49 2.27
CA ASP A 36 -7.32 21.66 1.28
C ASP A 36 -6.70 21.77 -0.12
N VAL A 37 -6.25 22.98 -0.50
CA VAL A 37 -5.57 23.22 -1.79
C VAL A 37 -4.26 22.42 -1.87
N ALA A 38 -3.49 22.34 -0.79
CA ALA A 38 -2.26 21.57 -0.74
C ALA A 38 -2.54 20.05 -0.70
N LEU A 39 -3.59 19.61 0.01
CA LEU A 39 -4.00 18.21 0.04
C LEU A 39 -4.51 17.71 -1.31
N ASN A 40 -5.21 18.55 -2.07
CA ASN A 40 -5.67 18.25 -3.44
C ASN A 40 -4.53 18.00 -4.44
N ARG A 41 -3.29 18.33 -4.09
CA ARG A 41 -2.13 18.03 -4.95
C ARG A 41 -1.68 16.57 -4.83
N TYR A 42 -2.13 15.87 -3.79
CA TYR A 42 -1.81 14.46 -3.61
C TYR A 42 -2.87 13.59 -4.27
N GLY A 43 -2.43 12.50 -4.89
CA GLY A 43 -3.31 11.49 -5.48
C GLY A 43 -2.79 10.09 -5.24
N ILE A 44 -3.62 9.08 -5.42
CA ILE A 44 -3.18 7.68 -5.50
C ILE A 44 -3.54 7.16 -6.88
N SER A 45 -2.53 6.65 -7.57
CA SER A 45 -2.68 5.94 -8.83
C SER A 45 -2.39 4.47 -8.61
N ASN A 46 -3.01 3.63 -9.41
CA ASN A 46 -2.66 2.23 -9.51
C ASN A 46 -1.54 2.06 -10.54
N ASP A 47 -0.65 1.10 -10.31
CA ASP A 47 0.31 0.66 -11.31
C ASP A 47 0.54 -0.84 -11.21
N LEU A 48 0.88 -1.44 -12.36
CA LEU A 48 1.16 -2.86 -12.50
C LEU A 48 2.61 -3.05 -12.87
N ARG A 49 3.23 -4.08 -12.30
CA ARG A 49 4.56 -4.51 -12.72
C ARG A 49 4.49 -5.10 -14.13
N LEU A 50 5.36 -4.63 -15.01
CA LEU A 50 5.50 -5.17 -16.37
C LEU A 50 6.09 -6.58 -16.32
N ASN A 51 5.44 -7.51 -17.04
CA ASN A 51 5.86 -8.91 -17.15
C ASN A 51 7.33 -9.06 -17.53
N GLY A 52 8.05 -9.92 -16.79
CA GLY A 52 9.48 -10.16 -17.01
C GLY A 52 10.39 -9.03 -16.53
N THR A 53 9.86 -7.97 -15.92
CA THR A 53 10.65 -6.87 -15.36
C THR A 53 10.27 -6.60 -13.91
N ARG A 54 11.01 -5.71 -13.25
CA ARG A 54 10.64 -5.16 -11.95
C ARG A 54 10.09 -3.73 -12.07
N TYR A 55 9.74 -3.26 -13.26
CA TYR A 55 9.33 -1.86 -13.46
C TYR A 55 7.82 -1.73 -13.61
N GLY A 56 7.29 -0.58 -13.19
CA GLY A 56 5.88 -0.23 -13.39
C GLY A 56 5.55 0.02 -14.85
N ARG A 57 4.28 -0.19 -15.21
CA ARG A 57 3.73 0.15 -16.53
C ARG A 57 3.67 1.66 -16.71
N ARG A 58 3.26 2.38 -15.66
CA ARG A 58 3.15 3.85 -15.65
C ARG A 58 4.40 4.53 -15.11
N PHE A 59 4.95 4.02 -14.00
CA PHE A 59 6.13 4.56 -13.34
C PHE A 59 7.35 3.68 -13.62
N SER A 60 7.81 3.70 -14.87
CA SER A 60 8.88 2.84 -15.37
C SER A 60 10.25 3.11 -14.75
N GLU A 61 10.43 4.21 -14.00
CA GLU A 61 11.66 4.51 -13.27
C GLU A 61 11.73 3.86 -11.87
N ARG A 62 10.78 2.99 -11.52
CA ARG A 62 10.64 2.40 -10.18
C ARG A 62 10.65 0.90 -10.17
N TYR A 63 11.36 0.36 -9.19
CA TYR A 63 11.40 -1.07 -8.91
C TYR A 63 10.24 -1.49 -8.00
N PHE A 64 9.35 -2.32 -8.53
CA PHE A 64 8.26 -2.97 -7.84
C PHE A 64 8.62 -4.43 -7.55
N ASP A 65 8.58 -4.78 -6.26
CA ASP A 65 8.82 -6.17 -5.81
C ASP A 65 7.57 -7.04 -5.90
N ALA A 66 6.40 -6.41 -6.09
CA ALA A 66 5.10 -7.07 -6.19
C ALA A 66 4.39 -6.73 -7.51
N THR A 67 3.32 -7.47 -7.80
CA THR A 67 2.55 -7.36 -9.06
C THR A 67 1.72 -6.08 -9.11
N TYR A 68 1.02 -5.77 -8.03
CA TYR A 68 0.13 -4.60 -7.91
C TYR A 68 0.76 -3.53 -7.03
N ASN A 69 0.53 -2.26 -7.37
CA ASN A 69 1.11 -1.14 -6.64
C ASN A 69 0.10 0.00 -6.48
N PHE A 70 -0.04 0.50 -5.24
CA PHE A 70 -0.64 1.79 -4.96
C PHE A 70 0.47 2.85 -4.94
N CYS A 71 0.36 3.82 -5.83
CA CYS A 71 1.34 4.85 -6.10
C CYS A 71 0.85 6.21 -5.60
N LEU A 72 1.42 6.68 -4.48
CA LEU A 72 1.18 8.03 -3.99
C LEU A 72 1.91 9.03 -4.88
N THR A 73 1.14 9.99 -5.41
CA THR A 73 1.63 11.08 -6.25
C THR A 73 1.49 12.43 -5.55
N HIS A 74 2.29 13.40 -5.96
CA HIS A 74 2.15 14.81 -5.63
C HIS A 74 2.38 15.64 -6.89
N GLU A 75 1.39 16.46 -7.27
CA GLU A 75 1.37 17.19 -8.54
C GLU A 75 1.57 16.25 -9.75
N GLY A 76 0.96 15.06 -9.68
CA GLY A 76 1.06 14.01 -10.73
C GLY A 76 2.36 13.22 -10.74
N HIS A 77 3.36 13.58 -9.92
CA HIS A 77 4.62 12.87 -9.83
C HIS A 77 4.59 11.82 -8.72
N LEU A 78 5.02 10.60 -9.01
CA LEU A 78 5.18 9.56 -7.98
C LEU A 78 6.15 10.02 -6.90
N ILE A 79 5.74 9.91 -5.64
CA ILE A 79 6.56 10.22 -4.46
C ILE A 79 6.70 9.03 -3.50
N ALA A 80 5.79 8.06 -3.51
CA ALA A 80 5.93 6.81 -2.77
C ALA A 80 5.05 5.71 -3.36
N SER A 81 5.32 4.44 -3.02
CA SER A 81 4.51 3.31 -3.44
C SER A 81 4.35 2.26 -2.33
N LEU A 82 3.26 1.51 -2.42
CA LEU A 82 2.99 0.28 -1.68
C LEU A 82 2.75 -0.84 -2.69
N GLY A 83 3.60 -1.86 -2.68
CA GLY A 83 3.49 -3.03 -3.55
C GLY A 83 2.90 -4.23 -2.83
N PHE A 84 1.97 -4.93 -3.47
CA PHE A 84 1.29 -6.10 -2.93
C PHE A 84 0.96 -7.16 -4.01
N ASP A 85 0.79 -8.40 -3.56
CA ASP A 85 0.23 -9.49 -4.35
C ASP A 85 -1.07 -9.98 -3.72
N VAL A 86 -1.88 -10.70 -4.49
CA VAL A 86 -3.15 -11.26 -4.04
C VAL A 86 -3.12 -12.78 -4.20
N ASP A 87 -3.55 -13.49 -3.18
CA ASP A 87 -3.86 -14.91 -3.22
C ASP A 87 -5.38 -15.06 -3.23
N MET A 88 -5.90 -15.56 -4.36
CA MET A 88 -7.33 -15.67 -4.59
C MET A 88 -7.94 -16.91 -3.95
N ASP A 89 -7.13 -17.95 -3.74
CA ASP A 89 -7.58 -19.21 -3.16
C ASP A 89 -7.72 -19.04 -1.64
N ASP A 90 -6.76 -18.36 -1.02
CA ASP A 90 -6.75 -18.07 0.42
C ASP A 90 -7.44 -16.73 0.77
N GLY A 91 -7.90 -15.97 -0.23
CA GLY A 91 -8.57 -14.69 -0.05
C GLY A 91 -7.72 -13.69 0.75
N THR A 92 -6.41 -13.66 0.48
CA THR A 92 -5.42 -12.88 1.23
C THR A 92 -4.71 -11.88 0.33
N MET A 93 -4.59 -10.63 0.77
CA MET A 93 -3.75 -9.63 0.12
C MET A 93 -2.45 -9.46 0.91
N THR A 94 -1.29 -9.65 0.28
CA THR A 94 0.02 -9.56 0.96
C THR A 94 0.81 -8.34 0.51
N ILE A 95 1.11 -7.44 1.46
CA ILE A 95 1.93 -6.24 1.26
C ILE A 95 3.40 -6.60 1.41
N TRP A 96 4.15 -6.48 0.31
CA TRP A 96 5.58 -6.81 0.23
C TRP A 96 6.49 -5.60 0.32
N GLN A 97 6.01 -4.44 -0.14
CA GLN A 97 6.85 -3.28 -0.34
C GLN A 97 6.18 -2.00 0.17
N LEU A 98 6.93 -1.20 0.93
CA LEU A 98 6.66 0.22 1.18
C LEU A 98 7.91 0.99 0.78
N GLN A 99 7.78 1.97 -0.12
CA GLN A 99 8.94 2.70 -0.63
C GLN A 99 8.65 4.18 -0.89
N GLY A 100 9.43 5.07 -0.26
CA GLY A 100 9.47 6.49 -0.61
C GLY A 100 10.49 6.80 -1.72
N LYS A 101 10.17 7.74 -2.60
CA LYS A 101 11.09 8.26 -3.64
C LYS A 101 12.15 9.15 -3.02
N LYS A 102 13.42 8.87 -3.33
CA LYS A 102 14.54 9.77 -3.02
C LYS A 102 14.26 11.16 -3.63
N GLY A 103 14.44 12.21 -2.83
CA GLY A 103 14.17 13.59 -3.23
C GLY A 103 12.73 14.06 -2.98
N ALA A 104 11.81 13.16 -2.60
CA ALA A 104 10.42 13.52 -2.32
C ALA A 104 10.13 13.75 -0.82
N SER A 105 11.17 13.95 0.00
CA SER A 105 11.01 14.07 1.46
C SER A 105 10.12 15.25 1.85
N ASP A 106 10.18 16.37 1.13
CA ASP A 106 9.41 17.56 1.47
C ASP A 106 7.90 17.36 1.24
N ALA A 107 7.52 16.58 0.22
CA ALA A 107 6.13 16.19 -0.02
C ALA A 107 5.66 15.08 0.92
N LEU A 108 6.54 14.14 1.30
CA LEU A 108 6.15 13.06 2.22
C LEU A 108 6.12 13.48 3.68
N ARG A 109 6.95 14.45 4.09
CA ARG A 109 7.13 14.86 5.49
C ARG A 109 5.83 15.33 6.17
N PRO A 110 4.92 16.08 5.53
CA PRO A 110 3.72 16.59 6.19
C PRO A 110 2.67 15.52 6.53
N ILE A 111 2.74 14.36 5.86
CA ILE A 111 1.75 13.28 5.99
C ILE A 111 2.39 12.01 6.56
N LYS A 112 1.59 11.15 7.17
CA LYS A 112 1.98 9.81 7.60
C LYS A 112 1.78 8.84 6.43
N TRP A 113 2.49 9.08 5.33
CA TRP A 113 2.25 8.45 4.02
C TRP A 113 2.24 6.92 4.07
N GLU A 114 3.09 6.31 4.90
CA GLU A 114 3.14 4.86 5.07
C GLU A 114 1.80 4.31 5.56
N ARG A 115 1.25 4.94 6.61
CA ARG A 115 -0.03 4.54 7.20
C ARG A 115 -1.20 4.85 6.28
N ALA A 116 -1.10 5.94 5.52
CA ALA A 116 -2.13 6.29 4.55
C ALA A 116 -2.22 5.24 3.42
N LEU A 117 -1.09 4.82 2.87
CA LEU A 117 -1.04 3.76 1.85
C LEU A 117 -1.53 2.41 2.40
N VAL A 118 -1.10 2.01 3.61
CA VAL A 118 -1.59 0.78 4.24
C VAL A 118 -3.08 0.83 4.51
N HIS A 119 -3.59 1.97 4.99
CA HIS A 119 -5.03 2.15 5.19
C HIS A 119 -5.82 2.07 3.88
N HIS A 120 -5.34 2.72 2.82
CA HIS A 120 -5.93 2.62 1.50
C HIS A 120 -5.97 1.17 1.00
N ALA A 121 -4.86 0.44 1.13
CA ALA A 121 -4.79 -0.97 0.76
C ALA A 121 -5.80 -1.83 1.54
N VAL A 122 -5.94 -1.61 2.85
CA VAL A 122 -6.96 -2.30 3.67
C VAL A 122 -8.39 -1.97 3.22
N CYS A 123 -8.68 -0.71 2.91
CA CYS A 123 -9.99 -0.31 2.39
C CYS A 123 -10.27 -0.96 1.03
N TRP A 124 -9.29 -0.99 0.14
CA TRP A 124 -9.38 -1.66 -1.16
C TRP A 124 -9.63 -3.16 -0.97
N ALA A 125 -8.88 -3.82 -0.09
CA ALA A 125 -9.04 -5.24 0.20
C ALA A 125 -10.45 -5.56 0.75
N ARG A 126 -10.99 -4.73 1.64
CA ARG A 126 -12.39 -4.86 2.11
C ARG A 126 -13.41 -4.71 1.00
N ALA A 127 -13.22 -3.73 0.12
CA ALA A 127 -14.13 -3.49 -1.00
C ALA A 127 -14.15 -4.67 -2.00
N HIS A 128 -13.07 -5.46 -2.04
CA HIS A 128 -12.93 -6.66 -2.88
C HIS A 128 -13.10 -7.95 -2.09
N GLU A 129 -13.69 -7.89 -0.89
CA GLU A 129 -14.06 -9.04 -0.05
C GLU A 129 -12.89 -9.98 0.31
N PHE A 130 -11.67 -9.45 0.41
CA PHE A 130 -10.56 -10.20 0.99
C PHE A 130 -10.82 -10.47 2.48
N SER A 131 -10.42 -11.65 2.94
CA SER A 131 -10.57 -12.06 4.34
C SER A 131 -9.44 -11.54 5.23
N GLU A 132 -8.26 -11.34 4.65
CA GLU A 132 -7.08 -10.95 5.38
C GLU A 132 -6.18 -10.02 4.56
N VAL A 133 -5.51 -9.10 5.27
CA VAL A 133 -4.32 -8.42 4.76
C VAL A 133 -3.11 -8.88 5.56
N ALA A 134 -2.13 -9.44 4.87
CA ALA A 134 -0.82 -9.73 5.41
C ALA A 134 0.18 -8.64 5.02
N MET A 135 1.19 -8.41 5.84
CA MET A 135 2.28 -7.48 5.58
C MET A 135 3.60 -8.08 6.04
N ALA A 136 4.59 -8.11 5.15
CA ALA A 136 5.92 -8.60 5.49
C ALA A 136 6.54 -7.76 6.62
N SER A 137 7.10 -8.40 7.65
CA SER A 137 7.98 -7.71 8.59
C SER A 137 9.30 -7.34 7.93
N VAL A 138 10.08 -6.47 8.58
CA VAL A 138 11.43 -6.14 8.10
C VAL A 138 12.31 -7.39 7.90
N ASP A 139 12.11 -8.44 8.71
CA ASP A 139 12.90 -9.66 8.64
C ASP A 139 12.55 -10.52 7.40
N ASN A 140 11.34 -10.35 6.87
CA ASN A 140 10.84 -11.08 5.69
C ASN A 140 10.96 -10.30 4.38
N VAL A 141 11.34 -9.01 4.43
CA VAL A 141 11.59 -8.20 3.23
C VAL A 141 12.99 -8.51 2.67
N SER A 142 13.03 -8.97 1.41
CA SER A 142 14.26 -9.39 0.72
C SER A 142 15.37 -8.32 0.73
N TRP A 143 15.01 -7.04 0.64
CA TRP A 143 15.95 -5.92 0.64
C TRP A 143 16.71 -5.76 1.97
N ALA A 144 16.04 -6.01 3.10
CA ALA A 144 16.68 -5.99 4.41
C ALA A 144 17.55 -7.24 4.61
N ARG A 145 17.06 -8.41 4.17
CA ARG A 145 17.72 -9.70 4.38
C ARG A 145 18.96 -9.92 3.52
N GLN A 146 18.92 -9.54 2.24
CA GLN A 146 19.91 -9.99 1.25
C GLN A 146 20.94 -8.93 0.87
N HIS A 147 20.58 -7.64 0.93
CA HIS A 147 21.41 -6.60 0.29
C HIS A 147 21.92 -5.51 1.26
N GLY A 148 21.46 -5.49 2.51
CA GLY A 148 21.81 -4.44 3.47
C GLY A 148 21.42 -3.01 3.02
N HIS A 149 20.68 -2.87 1.92
CA HIS A 149 20.26 -1.59 1.35
C HIS A 149 19.19 -0.88 2.20
N LEU A 150 18.47 -1.65 3.04
CA LEU A 150 17.59 -1.12 4.06
C LEU A 150 18.18 -1.44 5.44
N GLN A 151 18.65 -0.43 6.15
CA GLN A 151 19.07 -0.58 7.54
C GLN A 151 17.90 -1.12 8.37
N ARG A 152 18.15 -2.13 9.21
CA ARG A 152 17.11 -2.84 9.97
C ARG A 152 16.25 -1.91 10.80
N ASP A 153 16.83 -0.91 11.47
CA ASP A 153 16.08 0.05 12.28
C ASP A 153 15.12 0.88 11.42
N ARG A 154 15.58 1.32 10.25
CA ARG A 154 14.74 2.06 9.29
C ARG A 154 13.65 1.17 8.71
N GLY A 155 13.97 -0.08 8.40
CA GLY A 155 13.01 -1.06 7.94
C GLY A 155 11.97 -1.41 9.00
N GLY A 156 12.37 -1.57 10.27
CA GLY A 156 11.45 -1.80 11.38
C GLY A 156 10.50 -0.63 11.59
N MET A 157 10.99 0.61 11.44
CA MET A 157 10.12 1.79 11.46
C MET A 157 9.13 1.81 10.27
N LEU A 158 9.57 1.39 9.09
CA LEU A 158 8.76 1.44 7.87
C LEU A 158 7.71 0.33 7.82
N TYR A 159 8.09 -0.89 8.20
CA TYR A 159 7.24 -2.08 8.14
C TYR A 159 6.56 -2.34 9.48
N ASP A 160 7.31 -2.75 10.50
CA ASP A 160 6.75 -3.26 11.77
C ASP A 160 5.99 -2.19 12.55
N VAL A 161 6.55 -0.97 12.65
CA VAL A 161 5.89 0.12 13.37
C VAL A 161 4.66 0.61 12.62
N THR A 162 4.69 0.64 11.29
CA THR A 162 3.53 0.98 10.47
C THR A 162 2.42 -0.06 10.65
N ALA A 163 2.73 -1.35 10.49
CA ALA A 163 1.79 -2.46 10.65
C ALA A 163 1.10 -2.40 12.04
N ARG A 164 1.89 -2.33 13.11
CA ARG A 164 1.36 -2.22 14.48
C ARG A 164 0.47 -1.00 14.68
N ARG A 165 0.84 0.17 14.13
CA ARG A 165 0.02 1.41 14.21
C ARG A 165 -1.21 1.40 13.30
N SER A 166 -1.30 0.42 12.42
CA SER A 166 -2.44 0.16 11.55
C SER A 166 -3.32 -0.98 12.07
N GLY A 167 -3.04 -1.51 13.27
CA GLY A 167 -3.87 -2.52 13.93
C GLY A 167 -3.52 -3.97 13.57
N PHE A 168 -2.44 -4.21 12.85
CA PHE A 168 -2.00 -5.56 12.52
C PHE A 168 -1.43 -6.26 13.76
N THR A 169 -1.57 -7.59 13.80
CA THR A 169 -1.01 -8.47 14.83
C THR A 169 0.14 -9.29 14.25
N ARG A 170 1.24 -9.43 14.98
CA ARG A 170 2.40 -10.20 14.51
C ARG A 170 2.15 -11.69 14.65
N GLY A 171 2.30 -12.44 13.56
CA GLY A 171 2.28 -13.91 13.55
C GLY A 171 3.64 -14.53 13.87
N ASN A 172 3.64 -15.86 14.03
CA ASN A 172 4.85 -16.63 14.36
C ASN A 172 5.80 -16.84 13.18
N ASP A 173 5.30 -16.66 11.95
CA ASP A 173 6.02 -16.77 10.68
C ASP A 173 6.75 -15.46 10.28
N GLY A 174 6.67 -14.44 11.14
CA GLY A 174 7.28 -13.15 10.90
C GLY A 174 6.47 -12.24 9.98
N TYR A 175 5.21 -12.52 9.69
CA TYR A 175 4.30 -11.58 9.04
C TYR A 175 3.44 -10.84 10.06
N TRP A 176 2.87 -9.73 9.61
CA TRP A 176 1.85 -8.97 10.31
C TRP A 176 0.51 -9.22 9.62
N PHE A 177 -0.53 -9.52 10.38
CA PHE A 177 -1.84 -9.88 9.86
C PHE A 177 -2.92 -8.94 10.36
N LEU A 178 -3.84 -8.59 9.48
CA LEU A 178 -5.07 -7.89 9.80
C LEU A 178 -6.22 -8.68 9.21
N GLN A 179 -6.96 -9.35 10.08
CA GLN A 179 -8.22 -9.98 9.73
C GLN A 179 -9.22 -8.90 9.36
N LEU A 180 -9.83 -9.07 8.18
CA LEU A 180 -10.89 -8.21 7.72
C LEU A 180 -12.19 -8.93 8.08
N ASP A 181 -12.95 -8.37 9.00
CA ASP A 181 -14.31 -8.84 9.25
C ASP A 181 -15.08 -8.74 7.93
N ILE A 182 -15.20 -9.85 7.21
CA ILE A 182 -16.14 -9.94 6.10
C ILE A 182 -17.51 -9.87 6.78
N PRO A 183 -18.39 -8.90 6.45
CA PRO A 183 -19.76 -8.98 6.91
C PRO A 183 -20.30 -10.34 6.47
N CYS A 184 -20.63 -11.19 7.45
CA CYS A 184 -21.06 -12.57 7.27
C CYS A 184 -22.01 -12.62 6.06
N ARG A 185 -21.54 -13.15 4.92
CA ARG A 185 -22.38 -13.32 3.73
C ARG A 185 -23.62 -14.06 4.20
N ALA A 186 -24.79 -13.44 4.08
CA ALA A 186 -26.05 -14.14 4.31
C ALA A 186 -26.01 -15.39 3.43
N ALA A 187 -26.28 -16.55 4.04
CA ALA A 187 -26.26 -17.82 3.33
C ALA A 187 -27.08 -17.71 2.04
N PRO A 188 -26.60 -18.26 0.91
CA PRO A 188 -27.40 -18.26 -0.32
C PRO A 188 -28.72 -18.97 -0.03
N THR A 189 -29.83 -18.26 -0.29
CA THR A 189 -31.19 -18.80 -0.29
C THR A 189 -31.40 -19.79 -1.43
#